data_AF-A0A0K6FRJ5-F1
#
_entry.id   AF-A0A0K6FRJ5-F1
#
_cell.length_a   1.000
_cell.length_b   1.000
_cell.length_c   1.000
_cell.angle_alpha   90.00
_cell.angle_beta   90.00
_cell.angle_gamma   90.00
#
_symmetry.space_group_name_H-M   'P 1'
#
loop_
_entity.id
_entity.type
_entity.pdbx_description
1 polymer ?
#
loop_
_entity_poly.entity_id
_entity_poly.type
_entity_poly.pdbx_seq_one_letter_code
_entity_poly.pdbx_strand_id
1 'polypeptide(L)'
;MGADFNPFKLRPMEKSTFTFTIPQTIPSGEYLIRIEQIGLHSAGSPQFYISCAQATVTGGGSAKPRMVSIPGYVTKNDPSLTVNTWNPVPAAYKVPGPAVFSG
;
A
#
# COMPACT_ATOMS: atom_id res chain seq x y z
N MET A 1 -3.45 2.32 -6.51
CA MET A 1 -4.04 2.04 -5.18
C MET A 1 -5.03 3.14 -4.81
N GLY A 2 -5.81 2.98 -3.74
CA GLY A 2 -6.78 3.98 -3.27
C GLY A 2 -8.24 3.61 -3.54
N ALA A 3 -9.11 4.62 -3.57
CA ALA A 3 -10.54 4.50 -3.79
C ALA A 3 -11.00 5.43 -4.92
N ASP A 4 -12.05 5.03 -5.62
CA ASP A 4 -12.89 5.89 -6.45
C ASP A 4 -14.13 6.24 -5.62
N PHE A 5 -14.71 7.43 -5.81
CA PHE A 5 -15.76 7.97 -4.91
C PHE A 5 -17.14 8.14 -5.56
N ASN A 6 -17.26 7.85 -6.86
CA ASN A 6 -18.51 7.95 -7.60
C ASN A 6 -18.66 6.82 -8.64
N PRO A 7 -19.25 5.66 -8.28
CA PRO A 7 -19.62 5.24 -6.92
C PRO A 7 -18.38 4.95 -6.06
N PHE A 8 -18.55 4.87 -4.73
CA PHE A 8 -17.45 4.49 -3.86
C PHE A 8 -17.01 3.04 -4.12
N LYS A 9 -15.73 2.87 -4.49
CA LYS A 9 -15.12 1.56 -4.72
C LYS A 9 -13.65 1.60 -4.35
N LEU A 10 -13.20 0.63 -3.55
CA LEU A 10 -11.77 0.40 -3.36
C LEU A 10 -11.21 -0.18 -4.66
N ARG A 11 -10.16 0.46 -5.21
CA ARG A 11 -9.55 0.05 -6.49
C ARG A 11 -9.05 -1.41 -6.60
N PRO A 12 -8.67 -2.12 -5.51
CA PRO A 12 -8.30 -3.54 -5.62
C PRO A 12 -9.51 -4.49 -5.76
N MET A 13 -10.75 -4.03 -5.61
CA MET A 13 -11.92 -4.90 -5.73
C MET A 13 -11.96 -5.59 -7.11
N GLU A 14 -12.27 -6.89 -7.11
CA GLU A 14 -12.39 -7.75 -8.29
C GLU A 14 -11.07 -7.96 -9.07
N LYS A 15 -9.93 -7.61 -8.49
CA LYS A 15 -8.61 -7.89 -9.08
C LYS A 15 -7.99 -9.15 -8.49
N SER A 16 -7.53 -10.03 -9.37
CA SER A 16 -6.72 -11.21 -9.02
C SER A 16 -5.22 -11.01 -9.27
N THR A 17 -4.85 -10.01 -10.06
CA THR A 17 -3.46 -9.72 -10.44
C THR A 17 -3.14 -8.25 -10.19
N PHE A 18 -1.96 -8.01 -9.62
CA PHE A 18 -1.40 -6.68 -9.41
C PHE A 18 -0.04 -6.59 -10.10
N THR A 19 0.15 -5.53 -10.89
CA THR A 19 1.41 -5.22 -11.53
C THR A 19 1.98 -3.94 -10.93
N PHE A 20 3.31 -3.85 -10.92
CA PHE A 20 4.06 -2.68 -10.48
C PHE A 20 5.35 -2.58 -11.28
N THR A 21 5.99 -1.42 -11.24
CA THR A 21 7.28 -1.18 -11.86
C THR A 21 8.33 -1.05 -10.76
N ILE A 22 9.43 -1.79 -10.88
CA ILE A 22 10.60 -1.59 -10.03
C ILE A 22 11.26 -0.27 -10.48
N PRO A 23 11.39 0.74 -9.60
CA PRO A 23 12.00 2.01 -10.00
C PRO A 23 13.47 1.81 -10.38
N GLN A 24 13.87 2.28 -11.55
CA GLN A 24 15.24 2.07 -12.07
C GLN A 24 16.31 2.84 -11.29
N THR A 25 15.92 3.84 -10.50
CA THR A 25 16.84 4.69 -9.75
C THR A 25 17.29 4.09 -8.42
N ILE A 26 16.63 3.01 -7.93
CA ILE A 26 17.08 2.34 -6.71
C ILE A 26 18.38 1.57 -6.96
N PRO A 27 19.27 1.44 -5.96
CA PRO A 27 20.49 0.67 -6.11
C PRO A 27 20.24 -0.79 -6.49
N SER A 28 21.17 -1.38 -7.25
CA SER A 28 21.17 -2.83 -7.45
C SER A 28 21.41 -3.58 -6.13
N GLY A 29 20.82 -4.76 -5.99
CA GLY A 29 20.95 -5.59 -4.80
C GLY A 29 19.78 -6.56 -4.60
N GLU A 30 19.79 -7.22 -3.44
CA GLU A 30 18.72 -8.12 -3.00
C GLU A 30 17.61 -7.34 -2.28
N TYR A 31 16.36 -7.57 -2.67
CA TYR A 31 15.19 -6.89 -2.14
C TYR A 31 14.11 -7.87 -1.70
N LEU A 32 13.40 -7.51 -0.63
CA LEU A 32 12.08 -8.05 -0.33
C LEU A 32 11.01 -7.15 -0.94
N ILE A 33 10.15 -7.74 -1.75
CA ILE A 33 8.97 -7.08 -2.34
C ILE A 33 7.76 -7.49 -1.52
N ARG A 34 7.26 -6.56 -0.71
CA ARG A 34 6.08 -6.78 0.16
C ARG A 34 4.82 -6.31 -0.54
N ILE A 35 3.89 -7.23 -0.82
CA ILE A 35 2.52 -6.89 -1.20
C ILE A 35 1.63 -6.91 0.04
N GLU A 36 0.72 -5.94 0.13
CA GLU A 36 -0.25 -5.84 1.20
C GLU A 36 -1.61 -5.39 0.67
N GLN A 37 -2.64 -6.14 1.05
CA GLN A 37 -4.04 -5.73 0.92
C GLN A 37 -4.64 -5.56 2.31
N ILE A 38 -5.36 -4.45 2.51
CA ILE A 38 -6.03 -4.14 3.78
C ILE A 38 -7.54 -4.25 3.56
N GLY A 39 -8.18 -5.23 4.19
CA GLY A 39 -9.63 -5.37 4.25
C GLY A 39 -10.22 -4.38 5.25
N LEU A 40 -11.12 -3.51 4.79
CA LEU A 40 -11.76 -2.45 5.58
C LEU A 40 -13.27 -2.65 5.76
N HIS A 41 -13.78 -3.84 5.43
CA HIS A 41 -15.21 -4.13 5.50
C HIS A 41 -15.76 -4.12 6.93
N SER A 42 -14.91 -4.40 7.93
CA SER A 42 -15.25 -4.30 9.35
C SER A 42 -14.69 -2.99 9.92
N ALA A 43 -15.55 -1.98 10.10
CA ALA A 43 -15.14 -0.65 10.56
C ALA A 43 -14.35 -0.73 11.89
N GLY A 44 -13.21 -0.05 11.97
CA GLY A 44 -12.34 -0.06 13.15
C GLY A 44 -11.54 -1.36 13.35
N SER A 45 -11.71 -2.38 12.50
CA SER A 45 -11.07 -3.69 12.62
C SER A 45 -10.41 -4.10 11.29
N PRO A 46 -9.31 -3.42 10.89
CA PRO A 46 -8.63 -3.67 9.63
C PRO A 46 -8.01 -5.08 9.59
N GLN A 47 -8.08 -5.72 8.42
CA GLN A 47 -7.50 -7.05 8.19
C GLN A 47 -6.36 -6.96 7.18
N PHE A 48 -5.15 -7.35 7.57
CA PHE A 48 -3.95 -7.25 6.74
C PHE A 48 -3.64 -8.61 6.08
N TYR A 49 -3.62 -8.64 4.75
CA TYR A 49 -3.22 -9.78 3.95
C TYR A 49 -1.88 -9.46 3.30
N ILE A 50 -0.82 -10.15 3.71
CA ILE A 50 0.57 -9.78 3.40
C ILE A 50 1.33 -10.98 2.84
N SER A 51 2.20 -10.74 1.86
CA SER A 51 3.27 -11.66 1.49
C SER A 51 4.51 -10.91 1.02
N CYS A 52 5.65 -11.58 1.03
CA CYS A 52 6.92 -11.05 0.55
C CYS A 52 7.52 -11.98 -0.50
N ALA A 53 8.00 -11.41 -1.61
CA ALA A 53 8.83 -12.08 -2.59
C ALA A 53 10.28 -11.62 -2.46
N GLN A 54 11.23 -12.48 -2.83
CA GLN A 54 12.64 -12.11 -2.94
C GLN A 54 12.98 -11.80 -4.40
N ALA A 55 13.76 -10.76 -4.63
CA ALA A 55 14.20 -10.38 -5.97
C ALA A 55 15.60 -9.77 -5.95
N THR A 56 16.40 -10.12 -6.96
CA THR A 56 17.66 -9.45 -7.28
C THR A 56 17.40 -8.35 -8.31
N VAL A 57 17.65 -7.10 -7.94
CA VAL A 57 17.54 -5.93 -8.83
C VAL A 57 18.92 -5.63 -9.42
N THR A 58 19.00 -5.54 -10.75
CA THR A 58 20.22 -5.19 -11.49
C THR A 58 20.02 -3.94 -12.34
N GLY A 59 21.11 -3.28 -12.74
CA GLY A 59 21.06 -2.04 -13.56
C GLY A 59 20.42 -0.85 -12.83
N GLY A 60 20.60 -0.77 -11.51
CA GLY A 60 20.00 0.24 -10.65
C GLY A 60 20.75 1.58 -10.62
N GLY A 61 20.20 2.54 -9.87
CA GLY A 61 20.77 3.86 -9.66
C GLY A 61 21.37 4.06 -8.26
N SER A 62 21.28 5.28 -7.73
CA SER A 62 21.85 5.68 -6.43
C SER A 62 20.83 6.37 -5.52
N ALA A 63 19.53 6.29 -5.84
CA ALA A 63 18.48 6.91 -5.06
C ALA A 63 18.46 6.38 -3.62
N LYS A 64 18.09 7.26 -2.68
CA LYS A 64 17.93 6.94 -1.26
C LYS A 64 16.50 7.25 -0.83
N PRO A 65 15.55 6.34 -1.08
CA PRO A 65 14.16 6.53 -0.67
C PRO A 65 14.05 6.73 0.85
N ARG A 66 13.08 7.54 1.29
CA ARG A 66 12.75 7.63 2.71
C ARG A 66 12.22 6.28 3.19
N MET A 67 12.83 5.73 4.23
CA MET A 67 12.46 4.40 4.76
C MET A 67 11.55 4.49 5.98
N VAL A 68 10.85 3.39 6.25
CA VAL A 68 10.00 3.15 7.42
C VAL A 68 10.23 1.72 7.92
N SER A 69 9.89 1.45 9.18
CA SER A 69 9.98 0.11 9.77
C SER A 69 8.67 -0.66 9.66
N ILE A 70 8.77 -1.99 9.59
CA ILE A 70 7.65 -2.90 9.72
C ILE A 70 8.00 -3.88 10.86
N PRO A 71 7.35 -3.82 12.03
CA PRO A 71 6.24 -2.92 12.39
C PRO A 71 6.68 -1.44 12.57
N GLY A 72 5.73 -0.51 12.41
CA GLY A 72 5.93 0.93 12.68
C GLY A 72 5.44 1.90 11.59
N TYR A 73 5.29 1.45 10.34
CA TYR A 73 4.89 2.30 9.22
C TYR A 73 3.45 2.82 9.26
N VAL A 74 2.58 2.18 10.04
CA VAL A 74 1.20 2.59 10.32
C VAL A 74 0.92 2.56 11.82
N THR A 75 -0.07 3.34 12.26
CA THR A 75 -0.49 3.38 13.66
C THR A 75 -1.88 2.78 13.81
N LYS A 76 -2.19 2.19 14.97
CA LYS A 76 -3.52 1.60 15.25
C LYS A 76 -4.68 2.58 15.03
N ASN A 77 -4.44 3.87 15.27
CA ASN A 77 -5.44 4.92 15.20
C ASN A 77 -5.39 5.71 13.87
N ASP A 78 -4.70 5.19 12.85
CA ASP A 78 -4.72 5.80 11.52
C ASP A 78 -6.17 5.84 11.01
N PRO A 79 -6.73 7.02 10.69
CA PRO A 79 -8.13 7.16 10.29
C PRO A 79 -8.46 6.36 9.03
N SER A 80 -7.46 6.07 8.19
CA SER A 80 -7.63 5.24 7.00
C SER A 80 -7.73 3.75 7.31
N LEU A 81 -7.25 3.31 8.47
CA LEU A 81 -7.39 1.94 8.95
C LEU A 81 -8.69 1.72 9.75
N THR A 82 -9.24 2.79 10.33
CA THR A 82 -10.47 2.73 11.13
C THR A 82 -11.70 3.26 10.38
N VAL A 83 -11.58 3.58 9.09
CA VAL A 83 -12.64 4.14 8.26
C VAL A 83 -13.87 3.22 8.18
N ASN A 84 -15.07 3.80 8.22
CA ASN A 84 -16.30 3.11 7.88
C ASN A 84 -16.57 3.29 6.37
N THR A 85 -16.52 2.21 5.60
CA THR A 85 -16.74 2.24 4.15
C THR A 85 -18.21 2.17 3.73
N TRP A 86 -19.14 2.07 4.68
CA TRP A 86 -20.56 1.83 4.43
C TRP A 86 -21.43 3.07 4.63
N ASN A 87 -21.32 3.72 5.80
CA ASN A 87 -22.20 4.84 6.14
C ASN A 87 -21.57 5.79 7.19
N PRO A 88 -21.44 7.10 6.90
CA PRO A 88 -21.56 7.69 5.57
C PRO A 88 -20.49 7.12 4.63
N VAL A 89 -20.82 7.00 3.34
CA VAL A 89 -19.84 6.61 2.32
C VAL A 89 -18.72 7.66 2.30
N PRO A 90 -17.43 7.27 2.41
CA PRO A 90 -16.34 8.23 2.44
C PRO A 90 -16.29 9.07 1.17
N ALA A 91 -16.12 10.39 1.29
CA ALA A 91 -15.87 11.29 0.16
C ALA A 91 -14.36 11.40 -0.19
N ALA A 92 -13.50 10.91 0.71
CA ALA A 92 -12.07 10.88 0.55
C ALA A 92 -11.48 9.65 1.27
N TYR A 93 -10.35 9.16 0.78
CA TYR A 93 -9.62 8.04 1.37
C TYR A 93 -8.13 8.25 1.11
N LYS A 94 -7.36 8.43 2.18
CA LYS A 94 -5.90 8.53 2.12
C LYS A 94 -5.33 7.13 2.30
N VAL A 95 -4.49 6.66 1.39
CA VAL A 95 -3.81 5.37 1.60
C VAL A 95 -2.88 5.49 2.82
N PRO A 96 -2.94 4.57 3.80
CA PRO A 96 -2.09 4.63 4.99
C PRO A 96 -0.61 4.34 4.64
N GLY A 97 0.31 4.80 5.49
CA GLY A 97 1.74 4.61 5.29
C GLY A 97 2.44 5.77 4.56
N PRO A 98 3.71 5.58 4.14
CA PRO A 98 4.50 6.62 3.50
C PRO A 98 3.99 6.95 2.08
N ALA A 99 4.38 8.11 1.57
CA ALA A 99 4.15 8.46 0.17
C ALA A 99 4.87 7.47 -0.77
N VAL A 100 4.29 7.24 -1.96
CA VAL A 100 4.90 6.39 -2.99
C VAL A 100 6.21 7.02 -3.44
N PHE A 101 7.30 6.26 -3.39
CA PHE A 101 8.56 6.64 -4.03
C PHE A 101 8.42 6.49 -5.55
N SER A 102 8.67 7.56 -6.30
CA SER A 102 8.42 7.59 -7.75
C SER A 102 9.58 7.10 -8.60
N GLY A 103 10.77 6.89 -8.03
CA GLY A 103 11.97 6.58 -8.81
C GLY A 103 12.61 7.83 -9.37
#